data_AF-A0A318G2B0-F1
#
_entry.id   AF-A0A318G2B0-F1
#
_cell.length_a   1.000
_cell.length_b   1.000
_cell.length_c   1.000
_cell.angle_alpha   90.00
_cell.angle_beta   90.00
_cell.angle_gamma   90.00
#
_symmetry.space_group_name_H-M   'P 1'
#
loop_
_entity.id
_entity.type
_entity.pdbx_description
1 polymer ?
#
loop_
_entity_poly.entity_id
_entity_poly.type
_entity_poly.pdbx_seq_one_letter_code
_entity_poly.pdbx_strand_id
1 'polypeptide(L)'
;MKYLKQSLKVLCLLAFTSSVFAQTHEVLMKNRGTAGPMIYEPDYLEIQPGDTVKFIRKHKSHNAASIAELSPADYPGFMGKIDEEIEVKYDNAGFYGVKCTPHYAQGMVMLIKVGDATLPDSYRAFKAPGIADKRFQDIYSRIDKQ
;
A
#
# COMPACT_ATOMS: atom_id res chain seq x y z
N MET A 1 6.09 -64.07 21.89
CA MET A 1 6.11 -62.70 22.46
C MET A 1 7.26 -61.91 21.81
N LYS A 2 6.92 -61.00 20.88
CA LYS A 2 7.86 -60.12 20.18
C LYS A 2 8.04 -58.85 21.01
N TYR A 3 9.17 -58.68 21.69
CA TYR A 3 9.51 -57.41 22.34
C TYR A 3 10.34 -56.54 21.39
N LEU A 4 9.62 -55.61 20.77
CA LEU A 4 9.93 -54.18 20.66
C LEU A 4 11.39 -53.75 20.42
N LYS A 5 11.75 -53.58 19.14
CA LYS A 5 12.85 -52.69 18.73
C LYS A 5 12.28 -51.27 18.61
N GLN A 6 12.50 -50.44 19.61
CA GLN A 6 12.06 -49.05 19.61
C GLN A 6 13.11 -48.19 18.89
N SER A 7 12.93 -48.00 17.59
CA SER A 7 13.74 -47.07 16.80
C SER A 7 13.27 -45.64 17.07
N LEU A 8 14.03 -44.93 17.90
CA LEU A 8 13.86 -43.49 18.15
C LEU A 8 14.21 -42.72 16.86
N LYS A 9 13.21 -42.41 16.04
CA LYS A 9 13.36 -41.50 14.91
C LYS A 9 13.38 -40.07 15.46
N VAL A 10 14.58 -39.51 15.63
CA VAL A 10 14.77 -38.07 15.83
C VAL A 10 14.38 -37.38 14.51
N LEU A 11 13.15 -36.84 14.47
CA LEU A 11 12.68 -36.00 13.38
C LEU A 11 13.25 -34.59 13.63
N CYS A 12 14.39 -34.29 13.01
CA CYS A 12 14.97 -32.95 13.00
C CYS A 12 14.05 -32.05 12.16
N LEU A 13 13.15 -31.31 12.83
CA LEU A 13 12.31 -30.31 12.19
C LEU A 13 13.19 -29.09 11.89
N LEU A 14 13.78 -29.06 10.70
CA LEU A 14 14.45 -27.87 10.16
C LEU A 14 13.39 -26.78 9.96
N ALA A 15 13.27 -25.88 10.93
CA ALA A 15 12.52 -24.64 10.77
C ALA A 15 13.23 -23.79 9.71
N PHE A 16 12.76 -23.85 8.47
CA PHE A 16 13.13 -22.89 7.43
C PHE A 16 12.56 -21.53 7.84
N THR A 17 13.40 -20.67 8.40
CA THR A 17 13.07 -19.26 8.56
C THR A 17 13.17 -18.62 7.17
N SER A 18 12.04 -18.40 6.52
CA SER A 18 11.96 -17.56 5.33
C SER A 18 12.39 -16.15 5.72
N SER A 19 13.60 -15.75 5.31
CA SER A 19 14.02 -14.36 5.40
C SER A 19 13.16 -13.56 4.41
N VAL A 20 12.22 -12.77 4.93
CA VAL A 20 11.48 -11.79 4.14
C VAL A 20 12.41 -10.58 3.98
N PHE A 21 12.95 -10.40 2.78
CA PHE A 21 13.72 -9.20 2.44
C PHE A 21 12.76 -8.07 2.12
N ALA A 22 13.01 -6.88 2.67
CA ALA A 22 12.27 -5.67 2.32
C ALA A 22 12.38 -5.40 0.81
N GLN A 23 11.23 -5.25 0.16
CA GLN A 23 11.13 -4.97 -1.27
C GLN A 23 10.86 -3.49 -1.53
N THR A 24 11.33 -2.98 -2.66
CA THR A 24 10.95 -1.67 -3.17
C THR A 24 9.94 -1.84 -4.29
N HIS A 25 8.78 -1.21 -4.13
CA HIS A 25 7.69 -1.20 -5.10
C HIS A 25 7.63 0.16 -5.79
N GLU A 26 7.50 0.16 -7.12
CA GLU A 26 7.45 1.40 -7.89
C GLU A 26 6.00 1.83 -8.16
N VAL A 27 5.73 3.12 -7.99
CA VAL A 27 4.45 3.75 -8.31
C VAL A 27 4.70 4.93 -9.25
N LEU A 28 4.11 4.89 -10.44
CA LEU A 28 4.29 5.93 -11.44
C LEU A 28 3.30 7.08 -11.22
N MET A 29 3.78 8.32 -11.21
CA MET A 29 2.95 9.52 -11.20
C MET A 29 2.66 9.99 -12.63
N LYS A 30 1.42 9.88 -13.11
CA LYS A 30 1.08 10.05 -14.54
C LYS A 30 -0.08 11.04 -14.76
N ASN A 31 0.07 11.87 -15.80
CA ASN A 31 -1.02 12.67 -16.37
C ASN A 31 -2.24 11.86 -16.83
N ARG A 32 -2.06 10.61 -17.28
CA ARG A 32 -3.14 9.73 -17.75
C ARG A 32 -2.75 8.27 -17.67
N GLY A 33 -3.73 7.41 -17.40
CA GLY A 33 -3.65 5.96 -17.52
C GLY A 33 -5.03 5.33 -17.67
N THR A 34 -5.14 4.03 -17.37
CA THR A 34 -6.38 3.25 -17.56
C THR A 34 -7.54 3.77 -16.75
N ALA A 35 -7.27 4.27 -15.54
CA ALA A 35 -8.29 4.86 -14.69
C ALA A 35 -8.75 6.25 -15.21
N GLY A 36 -7.96 6.96 -16.01
CA GLY A 36 -8.30 8.29 -16.53
C GLY A 36 -7.15 9.30 -16.34
N PRO A 37 -7.45 10.61 -16.25
CA PRO A 37 -6.42 11.63 -16.02
C PRO A 37 -5.95 11.62 -14.55
N MET A 38 -4.73 12.12 -14.33
CA MET A 38 -4.09 12.36 -13.04
C MET A 38 -4.14 11.15 -12.10
N ILE A 39 -3.23 10.21 -12.30
CA ILE A 39 -3.25 8.92 -11.59
C ILE A 39 -1.89 8.55 -11.02
N TYR A 40 -1.94 7.75 -9.96
CA TYR A 40 -0.85 6.83 -9.62
C TYR A 40 -1.07 5.50 -10.35
N GLU A 41 0.01 4.85 -10.77
CA GLU A 41 -0.04 3.52 -11.37
C GLU A 41 1.01 2.60 -10.71
N PRO A 42 0.57 1.55 -10.00
CA PRO A 42 -0.82 1.21 -9.68
C PRO A 42 -1.47 2.21 -8.69
N ASP A 43 -2.81 2.25 -8.64
CA ASP A 43 -3.59 3.05 -7.68
C ASP A 43 -4.04 2.25 -6.44
N TYR A 44 -3.73 0.96 -6.42
CA TYR A 44 -3.85 0.08 -5.26
C TYR A 44 -2.64 -0.85 -5.21
N LEU A 45 -2.01 -0.98 -4.04
CA LEU A 45 -0.82 -1.80 -3.85
C LEU A 45 -0.91 -2.56 -2.52
N GLU A 46 -0.60 -3.86 -2.54
CA GLU A 46 -0.41 -4.68 -1.33
C GLU A 46 1.09 -4.96 -1.14
N ILE A 47 1.62 -4.61 0.03
CA ILE A 47 3.04 -4.76 0.38
C ILE A 47 3.18 -5.41 1.76
N GLN A 48 4.40 -5.83 2.11
CA GLN A 48 4.70 -6.37 3.44
C GLN A 48 5.26 -5.30 4.38
N PRO A 49 5.09 -5.45 5.71
CA PRO A 49 5.80 -4.62 6.67
C PRO A 49 7.31 -4.59 6.41
N GLY A 50 7.88 -3.40 6.38
CA GLY A 50 9.29 -3.15 6.08
C GLY A 50 9.58 -2.80 4.62
N ASP A 51 8.61 -3.00 3.72
CA ASP A 51 8.74 -2.62 2.31
C ASP A 51 8.76 -1.10 2.10
N THR A 52 9.26 -0.69 0.94
CA THR A 52 9.35 0.70 0.51
C THR A 52 8.54 0.92 -0.75
N VAL A 53 7.84 2.05 -0.84
CA VAL A 53 7.21 2.51 -2.08
C VAL A 53 7.99 3.70 -2.63
N LYS A 54 8.46 3.57 -3.87
CA LYS A 54 9.10 4.64 -4.63
C LYS A 54 8.11 5.29 -5.58
N PHE A 55 7.85 6.57 -5.37
CA PHE A 55 7.00 7.37 -6.26
C PHE A 55 7.85 7.96 -7.39
N ILE A 56 7.69 7.44 -8.61
CA ILE A 56 8.50 7.79 -9.78
C ILE A 56 7.83 8.91 -10.56
N ARG A 57 8.61 9.93 -10.91
CA ARG A 57 8.15 11.07 -11.70
C ARG A 57 8.11 10.71 -13.17
N LYS A 58 7.10 9.94 -13.57
CA LYS A 58 6.87 9.61 -14.98
C LYS A 58 6.45 10.86 -15.78
N HIS A 59 5.63 11.72 -15.20
CA HIS A 59 5.25 13.02 -15.75
C HIS A 59 5.46 14.13 -14.70
N LYS A 60 5.62 15.37 -15.17
CA LYS A 60 5.84 16.55 -14.31
C LYS A 60 4.54 17.02 -13.64
N SER A 61 4.70 17.86 -12.62
CA SER A 61 3.65 18.50 -11.83
C SER A 61 2.94 17.57 -10.86
N HIS A 62 3.61 16.52 -10.40
CA HIS A 62 3.04 15.57 -9.43
C HIS A 62 3.91 15.49 -8.18
N ASN A 63 3.30 15.08 -7.07
CA ASN A 63 3.99 14.67 -5.83
C ASN A 63 3.21 13.52 -5.20
N ALA A 64 3.73 12.99 -4.11
CA ALA A 64 3.01 12.09 -3.22
C ALA A 64 2.96 12.68 -1.80
N ALA A 65 1.79 12.57 -1.16
CA ALA A 65 1.56 13.02 0.20
C ALA A 65 0.53 12.13 0.89
N SER A 66 0.69 11.89 2.19
CA SER A 66 -0.27 11.11 2.97
C SER A 66 -1.62 11.82 3.13
N ILE A 67 -2.66 11.03 3.37
CA ILE A 67 -3.99 11.48 3.80
C ILE A 67 -4.18 10.99 5.23
N ALA A 68 -4.19 11.91 6.19
CA ALA A 68 -4.20 11.57 7.61
C ALA A 68 -5.45 10.77 8.00
N GLU A 69 -6.60 11.12 7.45
CA GLU A 69 -7.89 10.47 7.68
C GLU A 69 -7.97 9.04 7.11
N LEU A 70 -7.04 8.69 6.22
CA LEU A 70 -6.93 7.37 5.59
C LEU A 70 -5.59 6.70 5.93
N SER A 71 -5.02 7.00 7.10
CA SER A 71 -3.78 6.39 7.59
C SER A 71 -3.91 6.01 9.07
N PRO A 72 -3.11 5.04 9.57
CA PRO A 72 -3.09 4.72 11.00
C PRO A 72 -2.85 5.96 11.84
N ALA A 73 -3.50 6.04 13.01
CA ALA A 73 -3.52 7.26 13.82
C ALA A 73 -2.14 7.73 14.30
N ASP A 74 -1.19 6.81 14.43
CA ASP A 74 0.20 7.06 14.82
C ASP A 74 1.15 7.30 13.62
N TYR A 75 0.63 7.26 12.39
CA TYR A 75 1.44 7.49 11.20
C TYR A 75 1.81 8.98 11.09
N PRO A 76 3.11 9.34 11.13
CA PRO A 76 3.53 10.75 11.04
C PRO A 76 3.22 11.40 9.69
N GLY A 77 2.94 10.59 8.67
CA GLY A 77 2.69 11.05 7.31
C GLY A 77 3.96 11.55 6.62
N PHE A 78 3.80 11.93 5.36
CA PHE A 78 4.82 12.59 4.56
C PHE A 78 4.17 13.51 3.53
N MET A 79 4.97 14.43 2.99
CA MET A 79 4.62 15.22 1.82
C MET A 79 5.88 15.51 1.01
N GLY A 80 6.00 14.86 -0.14
CA GLY A 80 7.07 15.16 -1.10
C GLY A 80 6.83 16.49 -1.82
N LYS A 81 7.91 17.10 -2.30
CA LYS A 81 7.86 18.29 -3.16
C LYS A 81 7.30 17.91 -4.53
N ILE A 82 6.79 18.90 -5.26
CA ILE A 82 6.43 18.72 -6.67
C ILE A 82 7.66 18.26 -7.44
N ASP A 83 7.47 17.25 -8.29
CA ASP A 83 8.49 16.59 -9.11
C ASP A 83 9.57 15.82 -8.34
N GLU A 84 9.40 15.62 -7.03
CA GLU A 84 10.30 14.79 -6.24
C GLU A 84 9.98 13.31 -6.43
N GLU A 85 11.01 12.50 -6.67
CA GLU A 85 10.93 11.06 -6.49
C GLU A 85 11.28 10.74 -5.04
N ILE A 86 10.30 10.27 -4.28
CA ILE A 86 10.47 9.93 -2.86
C ILE A 86 10.33 8.43 -2.66
N GLU A 87 11.05 7.93 -1.67
CA GLU A 87 10.96 6.56 -1.19
C GLU A 87 10.39 6.59 0.23
N VAL A 88 9.27 5.89 0.45
CA VAL A 88 8.56 5.85 1.72
C VAL A 88 8.52 4.41 2.22
N LYS A 89 9.13 4.17 3.37
CA LYS A 89 9.09 2.87 4.05
C LYS A 89 7.83 2.73 4.88
N TYR A 90 7.23 1.54 4.87
CA TYR A 90 6.03 1.21 5.63
C TYR A 90 6.30 0.04 6.57
N ASP A 91 6.54 0.33 7.84
CA ASP A 91 6.88 -0.68 8.84
C ASP A 91 5.66 -1.28 9.56
N ASN A 92 4.56 -0.54 9.65
CA ASN A 92 3.37 -0.96 10.40
C ASN A 92 2.30 -1.51 9.46
N ALA A 93 1.59 -2.54 9.89
CA ALA A 93 0.43 -3.04 9.15
C ALA A 93 -0.70 -2.01 9.16
N GLY A 94 -1.44 -1.93 8.06
CA GLY A 94 -2.55 -0.98 7.92
C GLY A 94 -2.82 -0.55 6.49
N PHE A 95 -3.81 0.34 6.34
CA PHE A 95 -4.10 1.01 5.08
C PHE A 95 -3.62 2.45 5.10
N TYR A 96 -3.00 2.89 4.00
CA TYR A 96 -2.42 4.21 3.84
C TYR A 96 -2.93 4.87 2.56
N GLY A 97 -3.70 5.94 2.72
CA GLY A 97 -4.16 6.79 1.63
C GLY A 97 -3.08 7.79 1.22
N VAL A 98 -2.85 7.88 -0.09
CA VAL A 98 -1.89 8.84 -0.67
C VAL A 98 -2.60 9.68 -1.71
N LYS A 99 -2.29 10.98 -1.75
CA LYS A 99 -2.78 11.95 -2.73
C LYS A 99 -1.62 12.68 -3.41
N CYS A 100 -1.88 13.12 -4.64
CA CYS A 100 -1.10 14.21 -5.22
C CYS A 100 -1.76 15.52 -4.80
N THR A 101 -1.01 16.40 -4.17
CA THR A 101 -1.54 17.63 -3.55
C THR A 101 -2.27 18.54 -4.56
N PRO A 102 -1.67 18.94 -5.70
CA PRO A 102 -2.37 19.79 -6.68
C PRO A 102 -3.50 19.07 -7.44
N HIS A 103 -3.51 17.74 -7.46
CA HIS A 103 -4.44 16.94 -8.26
C HIS A 103 -5.42 16.11 -7.42
N TYR A 104 -5.52 16.39 -6.11
CA TYR A 104 -6.33 15.58 -5.19
C TYR A 104 -7.80 15.58 -5.58
N ALA A 105 -8.43 16.76 -5.69
CA ALA A 105 -9.83 16.86 -6.11
C ALA A 105 -10.08 16.35 -7.55
N GLN A 106 -9.03 16.24 -8.37
CA GLN A 106 -9.08 15.67 -9.72
C GLN A 106 -8.98 14.14 -9.72
N GLY A 107 -8.77 13.52 -8.56
CA GLY A 107 -8.79 12.07 -8.38
C GLY A 107 -7.42 11.39 -8.39
N MET A 108 -6.32 12.14 -8.26
CA MET A 108 -4.99 11.53 -8.16
C MET A 108 -4.73 11.02 -6.75
N VAL A 109 -5.23 9.81 -6.50
CA VAL A 109 -5.17 9.11 -5.23
C VAL A 109 -4.78 7.66 -5.42
N MET A 110 -4.23 7.06 -4.36
CA MET A 110 -4.04 5.63 -4.27
C MET A 110 -4.23 5.15 -2.83
N LEU A 111 -4.32 3.83 -2.67
CA LEU A 111 -4.37 3.19 -1.37
C LEU A 111 -3.31 2.09 -1.30
N ILE A 112 -2.55 2.04 -0.21
CA ILE A 112 -1.55 1.00 0.05
C ILE A 112 -2.03 0.17 1.23
N LYS A 113 -2.07 -1.15 1.08
CA LYS A 113 -2.30 -2.12 2.16
C LYS A 113 -0.95 -2.70 2.57
N VAL A 114 -0.64 -2.64 3.85
CA VAL A 114 0.60 -3.17 4.43
C VAL A 114 0.25 -4.35 5.32
N GLY A 115 0.78 -5.52 4.99
CA GLY A 115 0.56 -6.77 5.73
C GLY A 115 -0.90 -7.22 5.76
N ASP A 116 -1.22 -8.02 6.78
CA ASP A 116 -2.58 -8.49 7.03
C ASP A 116 -3.38 -7.40 7.77
N ALA A 117 -4.11 -6.60 7.01
CA ALA A 117 -4.93 -5.51 7.52
C ALA A 117 -6.34 -5.58 6.91
N THR A 118 -7.34 -5.27 7.73
CA THR A 118 -8.73 -5.06 7.28
C THR A 118 -8.97 -3.57 7.04
N LEU A 119 -9.61 -3.22 5.92
CA LEU A 119 -9.91 -1.84 5.58
C LEU A 119 -10.91 -1.26 6.59
N PRO A 120 -10.58 -0.18 7.33
CA PRO A 120 -11.47 0.37 8.34
C PRO A 120 -12.77 0.95 7.76
N ASP A 121 -13.89 0.76 8.44
CA ASP A 121 -15.18 1.35 8.04
C ASP A 121 -15.15 2.88 8.05
N SER A 122 -14.35 3.48 8.95
CA SER A 122 -14.13 4.92 8.98
C SER A 122 -13.54 5.46 7.67
N TYR A 123 -12.68 4.68 7.00
CA TYR A 123 -12.09 5.08 5.72
C TYR A 123 -13.12 5.03 4.60
N ARG A 124 -14.04 4.06 4.65
CA ARG A 124 -15.16 3.97 3.69
C ARG A 124 -16.15 5.11 3.86
N ALA A 125 -16.35 5.56 5.11
CA ALA A 125 -17.22 6.67 5.44
C ALA A 125 -16.60 8.05 5.12
N PHE A 126 -15.27 8.12 5.01
CA PHE A 126 -14.56 9.36 4.66
C PHE A 126 -14.97 9.84 3.25
N LYS A 127 -15.22 11.16 3.14
CA LYS A 127 -15.59 11.81 1.89
C LYS A 127 -14.44 12.67 1.36
N ALA A 128 -13.76 12.13 0.35
CA ALA A 128 -12.71 12.86 -0.34
C ALA A 128 -13.30 13.95 -1.25
N PRO A 129 -12.55 15.01 -1.59
CA PRO A 129 -13.05 16.08 -2.45
C PRO A 129 -13.16 15.64 -3.92
N GLY A 130 -14.19 16.13 -4.60
CA GLY A 130 -14.33 16.03 -6.05
C GLY A 130 -14.31 14.59 -6.57
N ILE A 131 -13.50 14.34 -7.60
CA ILE A 131 -13.40 13.04 -8.26
C ILE A 131 -12.70 12.01 -7.36
N ALA A 132 -11.90 12.43 -6.37
CA ALA A 132 -11.22 11.49 -5.48
C ALA A 132 -12.17 10.61 -4.67
N ASP A 133 -13.36 11.10 -4.29
CA ASP A 133 -14.35 10.25 -3.58
C ASP A 133 -14.66 9.02 -4.42
N LYS A 134 -15.04 9.25 -5.68
CA LYS A 134 -15.34 8.17 -6.62
C LYS A 134 -14.15 7.22 -6.81
N ARG A 135 -12.92 7.75 -6.89
CA ARG A 135 -11.70 6.93 -7.04
C ARG A 135 -11.47 6.01 -5.86
N PHE A 136 -11.63 6.51 -4.64
CA PHE A 136 -11.55 5.66 -3.46
C PHE A 136 -12.65 4.61 -3.43
N GLN A 137 -13.90 4.98 -3.74
CA GLN A 137 -15.00 4.00 -3.81
C GLN A 137 -14.74 2.90 -4.86
N ASP A 138 -14.19 3.28 -6.02
CA ASP A 138 -13.80 2.33 -7.07
C ASP A 138 -12.63 1.42 -6.60
N ILE A 139 -11.68 1.91 -5.80
CA ILE A 139 -10.61 1.11 -5.17
C ILE A 139 -11.20 0.14 -4.14
N TYR A 140 -12.02 0.62 -3.21
CA TYR A 140 -12.65 -0.20 -2.17
C TYR A 140 -13.49 -1.33 -2.79
N SER A 141 -14.24 -1.02 -3.85
CA SER A 141 -15.03 -2.01 -4.59
C SER A 141 -14.18 -3.10 -5.26
N ARG A 142 -12.89 -2.84 -5.56
CA ARG A 142 -11.96 -3.87 -6.06
C ARG A 142 -11.42 -4.73 -4.93
N ILE A 143 -11.13 -4.14 -3.78
CA ILE A 143 -10.68 -4.84 -2.57
C ILE A 143 -11.77 -5.83 -2.12
N ASP A 144 -13.04 -5.42 -2.12
CA ASP A 144 -14.17 -6.27 -1.69
C ASP A 144 -14.44 -7.49 -2.60
N LYS A 145 -13.82 -7.52 -3.78
CA LYS A 145 -13.97 -8.60 -4.77
C LYS A 145 -12.79 -9.58 -4.78
N GLN A 146 -11.74 -9.29 -4.03
CA GLN A 146 -10.60 -10.17 -3.85
C GLN A 146 -10.90 -11.18 -2.74
#